data_AF-A0A1B6FX28-F1
#
_entry.id   AF-A0A1B6FX28-F1
#
_cell.length_a   1.000
_cell.length_b   1.000
_cell.length_c   1.000
_cell.angle_alpha   90.00
_cell.angle_beta   90.00
_cell.angle_gamma   90.00
#
_symmetry.space_group_name_H-M   'P 1'
#
loop_
_entity.id
_entity.type
_entity.pdbx_description
1 polymer ?
#
loop_
_entity_poly.entity_id
_entity_poly.type
_entity_poly.pdbx_seq_one_letter_code
_entity_poly.pdbx_strand_id
1 'polypeptide(L)'
;EPADFGKLPVIGARHWQALMTFLSLVIAYSMRVNLSVGIVAMTDSAGANQHIPVLPWDSSTKGIILSSFFWGYLILQIPAGLMSRKFGPKYLLFWATIVSSALTLLIP
;
A
#
# COMPACT_ATOMS: atom_id res chain seq x y z
N GLU A 1 -12.04 -49.00 12.10
CA GLU A 1 -12.14 -48.17 10.89
C GLU A 1 -10.82 -47.47 10.67
N PRO A 2 -9.99 -47.84 9.67
CA PRO A 2 -8.74 -47.16 9.42
C PRO A 2 -9.01 -45.81 8.75
N ALA A 3 -8.41 -44.74 9.29
CA ALA A 3 -8.52 -43.39 8.76
C ALA A 3 -8.01 -43.33 7.31
N ASP A 4 -8.91 -42.97 6.40
CA ASP A 4 -8.64 -42.76 4.98
C ASP A 4 -7.81 -41.47 4.81
N PHE A 5 -6.49 -41.62 4.77
CA PHE A 5 -5.52 -40.56 4.45
C PHE A 5 -5.36 -40.37 2.92
N GLY A 6 -6.35 -40.75 2.11
CA GLY A 6 -6.20 -40.91 0.66
C GLY A 6 -6.32 -39.64 -0.20
N LYS A 7 -6.73 -38.47 0.31
CA LYS A 7 -6.89 -37.26 -0.52
C LYS A 7 -6.63 -35.95 0.23
N LEU A 8 -5.38 -35.71 0.63
CA LEU A 8 -4.96 -34.34 0.96
C LEU A 8 -4.50 -33.66 -0.35
N PRO A 9 -5.23 -32.66 -0.88
CA PRO A 9 -4.82 -31.96 -2.10
C PRO A 9 -3.44 -31.31 -1.87
N VAL A 10 -2.45 -31.74 -2.67
CA VAL A 10 -1.04 -31.30 -2.59
C VAL A 10 -0.91 -29.78 -2.77
N ILE A 11 -1.84 -29.17 -3.51
CA ILE A 11 -2.07 -27.73 -3.57
C ILE A 11 -3.39 -27.44 -2.86
N GLY A 12 -3.35 -27.34 -1.53
CA GLY A 12 -4.48 -26.86 -0.75
C GLY A 12 -4.71 -25.37 -0.97
N ALA A 13 -5.97 -24.92 -0.87
CA ALA A 13 -6.41 -23.52 -0.98
C ALA A 13 -5.56 -22.49 -0.18
N ARG A 14 -4.78 -22.96 0.81
CA ARG A 14 -3.80 -22.21 1.60
C ARG A 14 -2.69 -21.57 0.75
N HIS A 15 -2.19 -22.25 -0.29
CA HIS A 15 -1.18 -21.68 -1.20
C HIS A 15 -1.74 -20.55 -2.04
N TRP A 16 -2.98 -20.71 -2.53
CA TRP A 16 -3.66 -19.68 -3.30
C TRP A 16 -3.94 -18.44 -2.44
N GLN A 17 -4.37 -18.63 -1.20
CA GLN A 17 -4.59 -17.53 -0.26
C GLN A 17 -3.28 -16.83 0.11
N ALA A 18 -2.19 -17.58 0.30
CA ALA A 18 -0.86 -17.02 0.55
C ALA A 18 -0.37 -16.17 -0.64
N LEU A 19 -0.57 -16.66 -1.87
CA LEU A 19 -0.23 -15.93 -3.09
C LEU A 19 -1.05 -14.63 -3.23
N MET A 20 -2.34 -14.66 -2.94
CA MET A 20 -3.19 -13.46 -2.94
C MET A 20 -2.73 -12.43 -1.89
N THR A 21 -2.37 -12.87 -0.68
CA THR A 21 -1.84 -11.97 0.36
C THR A 21 -0.45 -11.44 0.01
N PHE A 22 0.39 -12.25 -0.62
CA PHE A 22 1.71 -11.85 -1.07
C PHE A 22 1.62 -10.75 -2.13
N LEU A 23 0.79 -10.96 -3.14
CA LEU A 23 0.58 -9.98 -4.21
C LEU A 23 0.04 -8.65 -3.66
N SER A 24 -0.90 -8.71 -2.71
CA SER A 24 -1.40 -7.50 -2.06
C SER A 24 -0.32 -6.75 -1.27
N LEU A 25 0.59 -7.48 -0.62
CA LEU A 25 1.71 -6.89 0.11
C LEU A 25 2.67 -6.15 -0.83
N VAL A 26 2.92 -6.72 -2.02
CA VAL A 26 3.74 -6.08 -3.07
C VAL A 26 3.10 -4.79 -3.56
N ILE A 27 1.78 -4.80 -3.83
CA ILE A 27 1.05 -3.60 -4.28
C ILE A 27 1.07 -2.51 -3.20
N ALA A 28 0.82 -2.87 -1.94
CA ALA A 28 0.85 -1.93 -0.82
C ALA A 28 2.25 -1.29 -0.64
N TYR A 29 3.31 -2.09 -0.82
CA TYR A 29 4.68 -1.59 -0.73
C TYR A 29 5.03 -0.67 -1.92
N SER A 30 4.61 -1.02 -3.14
CA SER A 30 4.76 -0.16 -4.33
C SER A 30 4.09 1.20 -4.15
N MET A 31 2.86 1.23 -3.64
CA MET A 31 2.13 2.48 -3.40
C MET A 31 2.84 3.39 -2.40
N ARG A 32 3.54 2.82 -1.40
CA ARG A 32 4.36 3.57 -0.45
C ARG A 32 5.60 4.19 -1.11
N VAL A 33 6.21 3.50 -2.07
CA VAL A 33 7.39 3.99 -2.80
C VAL A 33 7.02 5.18 -3.68
N ASN A 34 5.84 5.17 -4.30
CA ASN A 34 5.39 6.26 -5.19
C ASN A 34 5.34 7.62 -4.48
N LEU A 35 4.92 7.68 -3.21
CA LEU A 35 4.93 8.92 -2.43
C LEU A 35 6.35 9.44 -2.19
N SER A 36 7.28 8.55 -1.81
CA SER A 36 8.67 8.93 -1.54
C SER A 36 9.39 9.41 -2.80
N VAL A 37 9.16 8.75 -3.94
CA VAL A 37 9.74 9.13 -5.23
C VAL A 37 9.10 10.41 -5.75
N GLY A 38 7.78 10.59 -5.59
CA GLY A 38 7.05 11.78 -6.00
C GLY A 38 7.54 13.05 -5.29
N ILE A 39 7.80 12.98 -3.97
CA ILE A 39 8.38 14.11 -3.23
C ILE A 39 9.78 14.46 -3.77
N VAL A 40 10.62 13.47 -4.08
CA VAL A 40 11.94 13.73 -4.66
C VAL A 40 11.81 14.38 -6.04
N ALA A 41 10.94 13.87 -6.90
CA ALA A 41 10.69 14.42 -8.24
C ALA A 41 10.13 15.86 -8.20
N MET A 42 9.35 16.21 -7.18
CA MET A 42 8.77 17.55 -7.01
C MET A 42 9.70 18.54 -6.30
N THR A 43 10.76 18.07 -5.64
CA THR A 43 11.61 18.90 -4.78
C THR A 43 13.08 18.97 -5.19
N ASP A 44 13.48 18.22 -6.22
CA ASP A 44 14.80 18.31 -6.84
C ASP A 44 14.80 19.38 -7.94
N SER A 45 15.66 20.39 -7.77
CA SER A 45 15.83 21.51 -8.69
C SER A 45 16.93 21.28 -9.73
N ALA A 46 17.64 20.14 -9.67
CA ALA A 46 18.90 19.96 -10.36
C ALA A 46 18.84 19.35 -11.78
N GLY A 47 17.65 19.04 -12.36
CA GLY A 47 17.65 18.70 -13.80
C GLY A 47 16.49 17.96 -14.44
N ALA A 48 15.29 17.84 -13.84
CA ALA A 48 14.31 16.91 -14.39
C ALA A 48 13.32 17.46 -15.43
N ASN A 49 12.84 18.71 -15.38
CA ASN A 49 11.79 19.16 -16.32
C ASN A 49 11.77 20.69 -16.52
N GLN A 50 12.00 21.17 -17.74
CA GLN A 50 11.85 22.61 -18.08
C GLN A 50 10.38 23.09 -18.08
N HIS A 51 9.40 22.19 -17.89
CA HIS A 51 7.96 22.47 -17.97
C HIS A 51 7.20 22.35 -16.63
N ILE A 52 7.88 21.99 -15.53
CA ILE A 52 7.24 21.86 -14.21
C ILE A 52 7.89 22.88 -13.26
N PRO A 53 7.16 23.87 -12.73
CA PRO A 53 7.70 24.81 -11.77
C PRO A 53 8.07 24.04 -10.50
N VAL A 54 9.37 23.97 -10.21
CA VAL A 54 9.88 23.49 -8.92
C VAL A 54 9.28 24.36 -7.83
N LEU A 55 8.40 23.76 -7.03
CA LEU A 55 7.85 24.43 -5.87
C LEU A 55 9.02 24.80 -4.93
N PRO A 56 9.12 26.05 -4.44
CA PRO A 56 10.20 26.49 -3.54
C PRO A 56 9.98 25.92 -2.14
N TRP A 57 9.98 24.59 -2.01
CA TRP A 57 9.78 23.89 -0.76
C TRP A 57 11.10 23.80 -0.03
N ASP A 58 11.21 24.59 1.03
CA ASP A 58 12.33 24.54 1.95
C ASP A 58 12.49 23.14 2.55
N SER A 59 13.72 22.79 2.95
CA SER A 59 14.04 21.48 3.54
C SER A 59 13.19 21.18 4.78
N SER A 60 12.76 22.21 5.51
CA SER A 60 11.82 22.09 6.63
C SER A 60 10.44 21.59 6.18
N THR A 61 9.88 22.14 5.10
CA THR A 61 8.58 21.73 4.55
C THR A 61 8.59 20.27 4.08
N LYS A 62 9.71 19.81 3.48
CA LYS A 62 9.89 18.40 3.10
C LYS A 62 9.81 17.47 4.33
N GLY A 63 10.45 17.86 5.43
CA GLY A 63 10.41 17.12 6.69
C GLY A 63 9.02 17.09 7.33
N ILE A 64 8.28 18.20 7.25
CA ILE A 64 6.89 18.26 7.73
C ILE A 64 5.99 17.30 6.93
N ILE A 65 6.07 17.30 5.61
CA ILE A 65 5.25 16.40 4.77
C ILE A 65 5.56 14.93 5.06
N LEU A 66 6.85 14.60 5.16
CA LEU A 66 7.29 13.24 5.47
C LEU A 66 6.77 12.79 6.85
N SER A 67 6.88 13.65 7.87
CA SER A 67 6.39 13.35 9.23
C SER A 67 4.86 13.29 9.32
N SER A 68 4.13 14.14 8.60
CA SER A 68 2.66 14.09 8.52
C SER A 68 2.17 12.77 7.91
N PHE A 69 2.86 12.24 6.89
CA PHE A 69 2.53 10.94 6.33
C PHE A 69 2.73 9.81 7.35
N PHE A 70 3.83 9.83 8.12
CA PHE A 70 4.06 8.85 9.18
C PHE A 70 2.99 8.89 10.29
N TRP A 71 2.61 10.09 10.72
CA TRP A 71 1.55 10.27 11.73
C TRP A 71 0.19 9.80 11.22
N GLY A 72 -0.18 10.13 9.99
CA GLY A 72 -1.41 9.66 9.37
C GLY A 72 -1.43 8.13 9.24
N TYR A 73 -0.32 7.54 8.80
CA TYR A 73 -0.16 6.09 8.67
C TYR A 73 -0.34 5.39 10.02
N LEU A 74 0.26 5.93 11.09
CA LEU A 74 0.14 5.41 12.46
C LEU A 74 -1.32 5.39 12.93
N ILE A 75 -2.02 6.53 12.76
CA ILE A 75 -3.42 6.68 13.19
C ILE A 75 -4.35 5.75 12.39
N LEU A 76 -4.11 5.57 11.10
CA LEU A 76 -4.93 4.69 10.23
C LEU A 76 -4.69 3.19 10.48
N GLN A 77 -3.49 2.79 10.92
CA GLN A 77 -3.19 1.38 11.20
C GLN A 77 -3.98 0.80 12.36
N ILE A 78 -4.18 1.59 13.42
CA ILE A 78 -4.90 1.16 14.62
C ILE A 78 -6.35 0.72 14.29
N PRO A 79 -7.19 1.55 13.66
CA PRO A 79 -8.54 1.16 13.26
C PRO A 79 -8.52 0.10 12.15
N ALA A 80 -7.56 0.11 11.22
CA ALA A 80 -7.43 -0.95 10.22
C ALA A 80 -7.19 -2.33 10.86
N GLY A 81 -6.37 -2.40 11.91
CA GLY A 81 -6.13 -3.62 12.68
C GLY A 81 -7.39 -4.13 13.41
N LEU A 82 -8.16 -3.21 14.00
CA LEU A 82 -9.46 -3.56 14.62
C LEU A 82 -10.48 -4.03 13.58
N MET A 83 -10.55 -3.35 12.44
CA MET A 83 -11.44 -3.72 11.34
C MET A 83 -11.06 -5.08 10.74
N SER A 84 -9.77 -5.43 10.72
CA SER A 84 -9.28 -6.73 10.23
C SER A 84 -9.74 -7.90 11.08
N ARG A 85 -9.94 -7.67 12.37
CA ARG A 85 -10.48 -8.67 13.28
C ARG A 85 -12.00 -8.80 13.16
N LYS A 86 -12.71 -7.69 12.91
CA LYS A 86 -14.17 -7.66 12.91
C LYS A 86 -14.81 -8.06 11.57
N PHE A 87 -14.27 -7.59 10.44
CA PHE A 87 -14.83 -7.83 9.10
C PHE A 87 -14.09 -8.93 8.32
N GLY A 88 -12.99 -9.44 8.87
CA GLY A 88 -12.13 -10.40 8.20
C GLY A 88 -11.27 -9.76 7.08
N PRO A 89 -10.09 -10.34 6.80
CA PRO A 89 -9.11 -9.75 5.89
C PRO A 89 -9.57 -9.67 4.43
N LYS A 90 -10.53 -10.52 4.02
CA LYS A 90 -10.99 -10.62 2.63
C LYS A 90 -11.68 -9.35 2.14
N TYR A 91 -12.55 -8.76 2.97
CA TYR A 91 -13.27 -7.52 2.62
C TYR A 91 -12.38 -6.28 2.70
N LEU A 92 -11.44 -6.25 3.64
CA LEU A 92 -10.47 -5.16 3.74
C LEU A 92 -9.55 -5.08 2.54
N LEU A 93 -9.01 -6.22 2.10
CA LEU A 93 -8.17 -6.28 0.91
C LEU A 93 -8.93 -5.83 -0.35
N PHE A 94 -10.21 -6.22 -0.46
CA PHE A 94 -11.06 -5.81 -1.57
C PHE A 94 -11.29 -4.30 -1.60
N TRP A 95 -11.72 -3.72 -0.48
CA TRP A 95 -11.95 -2.27 -0.38
C TRP A 95 -10.66 -1.47 -0.52
N ALA A 96 -9.56 -1.91 0.09
CA ALA A 96 -8.26 -1.25 -0.03
C ALA A 96 -7.77 -1.21 -1.48
N THR A 97 -7.96 -2.30 -2.23
CA THR A 97 -7.55 -2.36 -3.64
C THR A 97 -8.43 -1.48 -4.53
N ILE A 98 -9.74 -1.42 -4.27
CA ILE A 98 -10.65 -0.53 -5.02
C ILE A 98 -10.29 0.94 -4.79
N VAL A 99 -10.12 1.35 -3.53
CA VAL A 99 -9.77 2.72 -3.18
C VAL A 99 -8.40 3.08 -3.78
N SER A 100 -7.42 2.18 -3.66
CA SER A 100 -6.08 2.32 -4.25
C SER A 100 -6.12 2.50 -5.77
N SER A 101 -6.88 1.67 -6.47
CA SER A 101 -7.04 1.75 -7.93
C SER A 101 -7.76 3.03 -8.36
N ALA A 102 -8.83 3.42 -7.66
CA ALA A 102 -9.56 4.65 -7.94
C ALA A 102 -8.70 5.91 -7.73
N LEU A 103 -7.92 5.96 -6.65
CA LEU A 103 -6.98 7.07 -6.41
C LEU A 103 -5.88 7.12 -7.47
N THR A 104 -5.38 5.97 -7.91
CA THR A 104 -4.36 5.89 -8.98
C THR A 104 -4.92 6.38 -10.33
N LEU A 105 -6.19 6.13 -10.63
CA LEU A 105 -6.85 6.67 -11.82
C LEU A 105 -7.11 8.18 -11.72
N LEU A 106 -7.30 8.71 -10.50
CA LEU A 106 -7.63 10.11 -10.27
C LEU A 106 -6.39 11.02 -10.30
N ILE A 107 -5.22 10.47 -10.01
CA ILE A 107 -3.93 11.16 -10.06
C ILE A 107 -3.41 11.00 -11.50
N PRO A 108 -3.40 12.08 -12.31
CA PRO A 108 -2.94 12.02 -13.70
C PRO A 108 -1.45 11.68 -13.82
#